data_AF-A0A139BNT7-F1
#
_entry.id   AF-A0A139BNT7-F1
#
_cell.length_a   1.000
_cell.length_b   1.000
_cell.length_c   1.000
_cell.angle_alpha   90.00
_cell.angle_beta   90.00
_cell.angle_gamma   90.00
#
_symmetry.space_group_name_H-M   'P 1'
#
loop_
_entity.id
_entity.type
_entity.pdbx_description
1 polymer ?
#
loop_
_entity_poly.entity_id
_entity_poly.type
_entity_poly.pdbx_seq_one_letter_code
_entity_poly.pdbx_strand_id
1 'polypeptide(L)'
;MKSEPVAGVRPEVKRRAEQGSQQLQGEVQKLELENLLRTKFPFDAIEPVPKGEFGGDVLHRVVGAGGQSGGTILWEFNRTKNWSDAWLAKLRDDQRTAKAEIAVIVSQSLPKDVETFEMVEGVWVTHPRAALPVAMIFRLSLLEVALARQSTEGQQTKTEMVYQYLTGPRFRQRVEAIVEAFSTMQEDLDKERKAIMKQWAKREEQIERVMGATVGMYGDLQGIAGKPLQEIEGLSLQALDAPVVNNRSAAE
;
A
#
# COMPACT_ATOMS: atom_id res chain seq x y z
N MET A 1 -27.53 34.17 -42.26
CA MET A 1 -27.04 33.11 -41.35
C MET A 1 -26.47 33.78 -40.11
N LYS A 2 -27.17 33.70 -38.97
CA LYS A 2 -26.59 34.06 -37.67
C LYS A 2 -25.92 32.81 -37.12
N SER A 3 -24.61 32.84 -36.92
CA SER A 3 -23.85 31.81 -36.23
C SER A 3 -23.91 32.08 -34.73
N GLU A 4 -24.63 31.23 -34.00
CA GLU A 4 -24.53 31.15 -32.53
C GLU A 4 -23.17 30.52 -32.15
N PRO A 5 -22.40 31.10 -31.22
CA PRO A 5 -21.29 30.39 -30.62
C PRO A 5 -21.81 29.47 -29.52
N VAL A 6 -21.41 28.20 -29.63
CA VAL A 6 -21.70 27.08 -28.74
C VAL A 6 -21.40 27.45 -27.28
N ALA A 7 -22.43 27.36 -26.43
CA ALA A 7 -22.36 27.61 -25.01
C ALA A 7 -21.28 26.74 -24.33
N GLY A 8 -20.42 27.39 -23.55
CA GLY A 8 -19.36 26.76 -22.79
C GLY A 8 -19.86 25.63 -21.89
N VAL A 9 -19.05 24.58 -21.81
CA VAL A 9 -19.21 23.43 -20.91
C VAL A 9 -19.51 23.93 -19.49
N ARG A 10 -20.75 23.70 -19.04
CA ARG A 10 -21.27 24.18 -17.75
C ARG A 10 -20.43 23.61 -16.59
N PRO A 11 -20.03 24.43 -15.60
CA PRO A 11 -19.18 24.01 -14.48
C PRO A 11 -19.75 22.83 -13.67
N GLU A 12 -21.06 22.59 -13.73
CA GLU A 12 -21.73 21.44 -13.09
C GLU A 12 -21.33 20.09 -13.70
N VAL A 13 -21.07 20.03 -15.01
CA VAL A 13 -20.65 18.79 -15.69
C VAL A 13 -19.22 18.43 -15.30
N LYS A 14 -18.34 19.45 -15.19
CA LYS A 14 -16.97 19.27 -14.66
C LYS A 14 -17.00 18.81 -13.20
N ARG A 15 -17.83 19.42 -12.36
CA ARG A 15 -17.94 19.08 -10.93
C ARG A 15 -18.46 17.65 -10.70
N ARG A 16 -19.41 17.17 -11.52
CA ARG A 16 -19.89 15.78 -11.47
C ARG A 16 -18.83 14.79 -11.96
N ALA A 17 -18.10 15.13 -13.03
CA ALA A 17 -17.00 14.31 -13.52
C ALA A 17 -15.85 14.21 -12.50
N GLU A 18 -15.50 15.32 -11.85
CA GLU A 18 -14.50 15.38 -10.78
C GLU A 18 -14.94 14.59 -9.54
N GLN A 19 -16.21 14.69 -9.13
CA GLN A 19 -16.75 13.87 -8.04
C GLN A 19 -16.72 12.37 -8.35
N GLY A 20 -17.11 11.98 -9.58
CA GLY A 20 -17.05 10.57 -10.01
C GLY A 20 -15.61 10.04 -10.04
N SER A 21 -14.67 10.86 -10.53
CA SER A 21 -13.24 10.53 -10.53
C SER A 21 -12.67 10.36 -9.11
N GLN A 22 -13.02 11.25 -8.17
CA GLN A 22 -12.63 11.14 -6.77
C GLN A 22 -13.26 9.92 -6.06
N GLN A 23 -14.47 9.53 -6.42
CA GLN A 23 -15.10 8.32 -5.89
C GLN A 23 -14.39 7.05 -6.38
N LEU A 24 -14.18 6.93 -7.69
CA LEU A 24 -13.47 5.80 -8.31
C LEU A 24 -12.07 5.63 -7.73
N GLN A 25 -11.32 6.74 -7.58
CA GLN A 25 -9.98 6.69 -7.00
C GLN A 25 -9.98 6.23 -5.53
N GLY A 26 -11.04 6.55 -4.78
CA GLY A 26 -11.19 6.07 -3.39
C GLY A 26 -11.55 4.60 -3.29
N GLU A 27 -12.36 4.09 -4.21
CA GLU A 27 -12.67 2.65 -4.26
C GLU A 27 -11.42 1.84 -4.65
N VAL A 28 -10.59 2.35 -5.57
CA VAL A 28 -9.31 1.74 -5.94
C VAL A 28 -8.36 1.64 -4.74
N GLN A 29 -8.17 2.71 -3.97
CA GLN A 29 -7.26 2.68 -2.81
C GLN A 29 -7.77 1.81 -1.66
N LYS A 30 -9.10 1.74 -1.44
CA LYS A 30 -9.68 0.78 -0.48
C LYS A 30 -9.40 -0.65 -0.92
N LEU A 31 -9.59 -0.93 -2.21
CA LEU A 31 -9.28 -2.22 -2.81
C LEU A 31 -7.78 -2.56 -2.69
N GLU A 32 -6.90 -1.57 -2.82
CA GLU A 32 -5.45 -1.75 -2.63
C GLU A 32 -5.10 -2.15 -1.20
N LEU A 33 -5.66 -1.47 -0.18
CA LEU A 33 -5.39 -1.83 1.23
C LEU A 33 -5.99 -3.20 1.58
N GLU A 34 -7.18 -3.51 1.07
CA GLU A 34 -7.79 -4.83 1.22
C GLU A 34 -6.91 -5.93 0.58
N ASN A 35 -6.47 -5.73 -0.66
CA ASN A 35 -5.59 -6.66 -1.37
C ASN A 35 -4.24 -6.82 -0.66
N LEU A 36 -3.72 -5.75 -0.07
CA LEU A 36 -2.50 -5.78 0.74
C LEU A 36 -2.68 -6.70 1.95
N LEU A 37 -3.79 -6.57 2.68
CA LEU A 37 -4.13 -7.44 3.81
C LEU A 37 -4.29 -8.90 3.36
N ARG A 38 -5.04 -9.16 2.28
CA ARG A 38 -5.24 -10.51 1.73
C ARG A 38 -3.93 -11.17 1.33
N THR A 39 -3.05 -10.42 0.68
CA THR A 39 -1.75 -10.94 0.21
C THR A 39 -0.82 -11.22 1.39
N LYS A 40 -0.83 -10.38 2.42
CA LYS A 40 0.01 -10.56 3.61
C LYS A 40 -0.49 -11.67 4.52
N PHE A 41 -1.80 -11.86 4.60
CA PHE A 41 -2.45 -12.80 5.52
C PHE A 41 -3.35 -13.79 4.76
N PRO A 42 -2.77 -14.69 3.95
CA PRO A 42 -3.53 -15.56 3.05
C PRO A 42 -4.43 -16.59 3.76
N PHE A 43 -4.19 -16.86 5.04
CA PHE A 43 -4.98 -17.78 5.84
C PHE A 43 -6.09 -17.09 6.65
N ASP A 44 -6.05 -15.76 6.76
CA ASP A 44 -7.06 -14.99 7.46
C ASP A 44 -8.24 -14.71 6.52
N ALA A 45 -9.45 -14.56 7.08
CA ALA A 45 -10.61 -14.14 6.30
C ALA A 45 -10.71 -12.61 6.32
N ILE A 46 -10.40 -12.00 5.19
CA ILE A 46 -10.59 -10.57 4.93
C ILE A 46 -11.91 -10.42 4.15
N GLU A 47 -12.86 -9.65 4.64
CA GLU A 47 -14.22 -9.56 4.08
C GLU A 47 -14.63 -8.08 4.01
N PRO A 48 -15.05 -7.55 2.84
CA PRO A 48 -15.61 -6.22 2.78
C PRO A 48 -16.93 -6.18 3.56
N VAL A 49 -17.16 -5.10 4.30
CA VAL A 49 -18.42 -4.91 5.03
C VAL A 49 -19.49 -4.43 4.05
N PRO A 50 -20.64 -5.11 3.94
CA PRO A 50 -21.71 -4.68 3.04
C PRO A 50 -22.26 -3.29 3.41
N LYS A 51 -22.55 -2.48 2.39
CA LYS A 51 -23.19 -1.17 2.59
C LYS A 51 -24.54 -1.38 3.31
N GLY A 52 -24.66 -0.84 4.52
CA GLY A 52 -25.91 -0.84 5.30
C GLY A 52 -25.96 -1.78 6.50
N GLU A 53 -24.95 -2.60 6.76
CA GLU A 53 -24.88 -3.41 8.00
C GLU A 53 -24.32 -2.61 9.20
N PHE A 54 -23.09 -2.11 9.07
CA PHE A 54 -22.42 -1.21 9.99
C PHE A 54 -21.30 -0.50 9.24
N GLY A 55 -20.82 0.63 9.77
CA GLY A 55 -20.09 1.64 9.03
C GLY A 55 -18.60 1.41 8.80
N GLY A 56 -18.06 0.21 9.04
CA GLY A 56 -16.67 -0.14 8.72
C GLY A 56 -16.47 -0.54 7.26
N ASP A 57 -15.22 -0.63 6.81
CA ASP A 57 -14.88 -1.00 5.43
C ASP A 57 -14.52 -2.48 5.28
N VAL A 58 -13.70 -3.02 6.19
CA VAL A 58 -13.20 -4.40 6.11
C VAL A 58 -13.25 -5.09 7.46
N LEU A 59 -13.80 -6.30 7.48
CA LEU A 59 -13.65 -7.25 8.57
C LEU A 59 -12.45 -8.17 8.30
N HIS A 60 -11.56 -8.24 9.26
CA HIS A 60 -10.40 -9.12 9.23
C HIS A 60 -10.50 -10.13 10.36
N ARG A 61 -10.93 -11.35 10.03
CA ARG A 61 -10.97 -12.48 10.95
C ARG A 61 -9.63 -13.20 10.93
N VAL A 62 -8.94 -13.15 12.04
CA VAL A 62 -7.60 -13.73 12.20
C VAL A 62 -7.72 -15.23 12.42
N VAL A 63 -6.95 -16.01 11.66
CA VAL A 63 -6.92 -17.47 11.76
C VAL A 63 -5.50 -17.94 12.08
N GLY A 64 -5.36 -18.72 13.13
CA GLY A 64 -4.06 -19.26 13.52
C GLY A 64 -3.61 -20.43 12.65
N ALA A 65 -2.35 -20.83 12.79
CA ALA A 65 -1.75 -21.88 11.94
C ALA A 65 -2.46 -23.25 12.01
N GLY A 66 -3.16 -23.55 13.11
CA GLY A 66 -3.96 -24.76 13.29
C GLY A 66 -5.44 -24.59 12.91
N GLY A 67 -5.82 -23.49 12.26
CA GLY A 67 -7.21 -23.18 11.92
C GLY A 67 -8.05 -22.60 13.07
N GLN A 68 -7.44 -22.36 14.24
CA GLN A 68 -8.15 -21.75 15.36
C GLN A 68 -8.52 -20.29 15.08
N SER A 69 -9.71 -19.87 15.53
CA SER A 69 -10.12 -18.46 15.47
C SER A 69 -9.31 -17.63 16.46
N GLY A 70 -8.60 -16.61 15.95
CA GLY A 70 -7.79 -15.68 16.74
C GLY A 70 -8.56 -14.47 17.27
N GLY A 71 -9.62 -14.06 16.56
CA GLY A 71 -10.37 -12.83 16.82
C GLY A 71 -10.60 -12.03 15.54
N THR A 72 -11.18 -10.85 15.69
CA THR A 72 -11.63 -10.01 14.57
C THR A 72 -11.15 -8.57 14.74
N ILE A 73 -10.64 -8.01 13.64
CA ILE A 73 -10.27 -6.59 13.52
C ILE A 73 -11.24 -5.94 12.54
N LEU A 74 -11.84 -4.82 12.95
CA LEU A 74 -12.65 -3.97 12.10
C LEU A 74 -11.80 -2.80 11.59
N TRP A 75 -11.71 -2.66 10.27
CA TRP A 75 -10.95 -1.60 9.61
C TRP A 75 -11.88 -0.57 8.97
N GLU A 76 -11.61 0.70 9.20
CA GLU A 76 -12.22 1.85 8.52
C GLU A 76 -11.13 2.61 7.77
N PHE A 77 -11.32 2.84 6.47
CA PHE A 77 -10.37 3.56 5.62
C PHE A 77 -10.90 4.96 5.31
N ASN A 78 -10.38 5.95 6.05
CA ASN A 78 -10.80 7.33 5.93
C ASN A 78 -9.81 8.20 5.14
N ARG A 79 -10.32 8.86 4.11
CA ARG A 79 -9.58 9.62 3.10
C ARG A 79 -9.87 11.12 3.12
N THR A 80 -10.62 11.60 4.09
CA THR A 80 -10.95 13.02 4.16
C THR A 80 -9.73 13.83 4.62
N LYS A 81 -9.63 15.07 4.12
CA LYS A 81 -8.49 15.97 4.39
C LYS A 81 -8.46 16.54 5.81
N ASN A 82 -9.58 16.47 6.51
CA ASN A 82 -9.74 17.02 7.84
C ASN A 82 -10.21 15.90 8.76
N TRP A 83 -9.48 15.67 9.84
CA TRP A 83 -9.88 14.74 10.88
C TRP A 83 -11.22 15.14 11.51
N SER A 84 -12.02 14.16 11.91
CA SER A 84 -13.23 14.37 12.72
C SER A 84 -13.32 13.33 13.84
N ASP A 85 -13.40 13.82 15.08
CA ASP A 85 -13.51 12.96 16.27
C ASP A 85 -14.82 12.15 16.27
N ALA A 86 -15.84 12.58 15.51
CA ALA A 86 -17.09 11.83 15.34
C ALA A 86 -16.88 10.43 14.73
N TRP A 87 -15.78 10.22 13.99
CA TRP A 87 -15.47 8.89 13.45
C TRP A 87 -15.09 7.88 14.52
N LEU A 88 -14.49 8.33 15.64
CA LEU A 88 -14.16 7.46 16.76
C LEU A 88 -15.44 6.89 17.38
N ALA A 89 -16.41 7.77 17.65
CA ALA A 89 -17.70 7.36 18.21
C ALA A 89 -18.45 6.39 17.28
N LYS A 90 -18.54 6.73 15.99
CA LYS A 90 -19.17 5.89 14.97
C LYS A 90 -18.50 4.51 14.90
N LEU A 91 -17.17 4.46 14.79
CA LEU A 91 -16.47 3.19 14.64
C LEU A 91 -16.58 2.31 15.89
N ARG A 92 -16.69 2.88 17.09
CA ARG A 92 -16.97 2.09 18.31
C ARG A 92 -18.36 1.44 18.29
N ASP A 93 -19.37 2.13 17.77
CA ASP A 93 -20.70 1.54 17.57
C ASP A 93 -20.64 0.41 16.54
N ASP A 94 -19.93 0.64 15.44
CA ASP A 94 -19.71 -0.35 14.39
C ASP A 94 -18.94 -1.56 14.90
N GLN A 95 -17.91 -1.35 15.73
CA GLN A 95 -17.12 -2.40 16.37
C GLN A 95 -17.99 -3.32 17.23
N ARG A 96 -18.90 -2.75 18.04
CA ARG A 96 -19.82 -3.52 18.87
C ARG A 96 -20.77 -4.37 18.03
N THR A 97 -21.30 -3.78 16.96
CA THR A 97 -22.22 -4.46 16.02
C THR A 97 -21.51 -5.60 15.31
N ALA A 98 -20.28 -5.36 14.86
CA ALA A 98 -19.39 -6.34 14.23
C ALA A 98 -18.87 -7.43 15.19
N LYS A 99 -19.01 -7.23 16.51
CA LYS A 99 -18.38 -8.05 17.56
C LYS A 99 -16.86 -8.18 17.36
N ALA A 100 -16.22 -7.11 16.89
CA ALA A 100 -14.78 -7.09 16.67
C ALA A 100 -14.02 -6.74 17.95
N GLU A 101 -12.97 -7.49 18.27
CA GLU A 101 -12.11 -7.20 19.42
C GLU A 101 -11.32 -5.91 19.26
N ILE A 102 -10.95 -5.56 18.02
CA ILE A 102 -10.13 -4.39 17.70
C ILE A 102 -10.80 -3.57 16.60
N ALA A 103 -10.80 -2.25 16.74
CA ALA A 103 -11.23 -1.31 15.72
C ALA A 103 -10.09 -0.37 15.31
N VAL A 104 -9.91 -0.17 14.02
CA VAL A 104 -8.81 0.61 13.45
C VAL A 104 -9.30 1.57 12.38
N ILE A 105 -8.97 2.86 12.54
CA ILE A 105 -9.09 3.87 11.48
C ILE A 105 -7.74 4.02 10.82
N VAL A 106 -7.69 3.80 9.51
CA VAL A 106 -6.56 4.19 8.68
C VAL A 106 -6.87 5.53 8.03
N SER A 107 -6.08 6.57 8.30
CA SER A 107 -6.28 7.88 7.68
C SER A 107 -5.01 8.65 7.38
N GLN A 108 -5.02 9.41 6.28
CA GLN A 108 -3.95 10.36 5.95
C GLN A 108 -3.98 11.60 6.85
N SER A 109 -5.17 11.98 7.31
CA SER A 109 -5.37 13.12 8.21
C SER A 109 -5.53 12.53 9.61
N LEU A 110 -4.60 12.80 10.51
CA LEU A 110 -4.61 12.26 11.87
C LEU A 110 -5.16 13.28 12.88
N PRO A 111 -5.66 12.84 14.05
CA PRO A 111 -6.01 13.74 15.14
C PRO A 111 -4.80 14.56 15.60
N LYS A 112 -5.08 15.66 16.33
CA LYS A 112 -4.02 16.45 16.95
C LYS A 112 -3.20 15.53 17.88
N ASP A 113 -1.89 15.73 17.87
CA ASP A 113 -0.89 15.00 18.66
C ASP A 113 -0.68 13.53 18.27
N VAL A 114 -1.28 13.05 17.16
CA VAL A 114 -1.02 11.71 16.62
C VAL A 114 -0.22 11.82 15.33
N GLU A 115 1.01 11.30 15.34
CA GLU A 115 1.90 11.37 14.17
C GLU A 115 1.83 10.13 13.28
N THR A 116 1.73 8.94 13.86
CA THR A 116 1.81 7.68 13.08
C THR A 116 0.78 6.66 13.49
N PHE A 117 0.73 6.32 14.78
CA PHE A 117 -0.18 5.31 15.33
C PHE A 117 -0.43 5.57 16.80
N GLU A 118 -1.69 5.67 17.21
CA GLU A 118 -2.07 5.90 18.61
C GLU A 118 -3.44 5.28 18.87
N MET A 119 -3.72 4.91 20.11
CA MET A 119 -5.08 4.61 20.56
C MET A 119 -5.77 5.89 21.03
N VAL A 120 -6.82 6.30 20.34
CA VAL A 120 -7.62 7.48 20.68
C VAL A 120 -9.00 7.02 21.10
N GLU A 121 -9.35 7.25 22.36
CA GLU A 121 -10.63 6.86 22.94
C GLU A 121 -11.05 5.40 22.64
N GLY A 122 -10.10 4.46 22.72
CA GLY A 122 -10.37 3.02 22.50
C GLY A 122 -10.47 2.58 21.04
N VAL A 123 -10.21 3.48 20.08
CA VAL A 123 -10.04 3.15 18.66
C VAL A 123 -8.59 3.38 18.27
N TRP A 124 -8.01 2.45 17.53
CA TRP A 124 -6.66 2.63 17.00
C TRP A 124 -6.70 3.48 15.74
N VAL A 125 -5.86 4.51 15.68
CA VAL A 125 -5.75 5.40 14.53
C VAL A 125 -4.36 5.26 13.96
N THR A 126 -4.24 5.02 12.66
CA THR A 126 -2.95 4.81 11.99
C THR A 126 -2.88 5.50 10.64
N HIS A 127 -1.67 5.94 10.26
CA HIS A 127 -1.40 6.39 8.90
C HIS A 127 -1.37 5.19 7.91
N PRO A 128 -1.82 5.32 6.65
CA PRO A 128 -1.79 4.24 5.65
C PRO A 128 -0.43 3.53 5.52
N ARG A 129 0.67 4.27 5.66
CA ARG A 129 2.03 3.69 5.62
C ARG A 129 2.32 2.69 6.75
N ALA A 130 1.65 2.82 7.89
CA ALA A 130 1.80 1.94 9.05
C ALA A 130 0.69 0.87 9.14
N ALA A 131 -0.29 0.86 8.22
CA ALA A 131 -1.43 -0.05 8.28
C ALA A 131 -1.00 -1.54 8.29
N LEU A 132 -0.02 -1.92 7.47
CA LEU A 132 0.44 -3.31 7.39
C LEU A 132 1.22 -3.77 8.64
N PRO A 133 2.22 -3.01 9.16
CA PRO A 133 2.83 -3.31 10.45
C PRO A 133 1.80 -3.41 11.59
N VAL A 134 0.84 -2.48 11.64
CA VAL A 134 -0.24 -2.48 12.65
C VAL A 134 -1.09 -3.74 12.54
N ALA A 135 -1.48 -4.15 11.33
CA ALA A 135 -2.23 -5.38 11.10
C ALA A 135 -1.45 -6.63 11.59
N MET A 136 -0.14 -6.69 11.35
CA MET A 136 0.70 -7.80 11.82
C MET A 136 0.70 -7.91 13.35
N ILE A 137 0.80 -6.78 14.04
CA ILE A 137 0.85 -6.73 15.51
C ILE A 137 -0.48 -7.14 16.12
N PHE A 138 -1.59 -6.61 15.60
CA PHE A 138 -2.91 -6.98 16.10
C PHE A 138 -3.22 -8.44 15.83
N ARG A 139 -2.84 -8.95 14.66
CA ARG A 139 -2.94 -10.37 14.35
C ARG A 139 -2.18 -11.23 15.36
N LEU A 140 -0.92 -10.90 15.63
CA LEU A 140 -0.11 -11.63 16.62
C LEU A 140 -0.75 -11.59 18.01
N SER A 141 -1.17 -10.40 18.44
CA SER A 141 -1.79 -10.18 19.76
C SER A 141 -3.07 -10.99 19.93
N LEU A 142 -3.95 -11.00 18.91
CA LEU A 142 -5.18 -11.78 18.92
C LEU A 142 -4.90 -13.28 18.99
N LEU A 143 -3.91 -13.77 18.24
CA LEU A 143 -3.51 -15.17 18.30
C LEU A 143 -2.93 -15.58 19.66
N GLU A 144 -2.10 -14.73 20.27
CA GLU A 144 -1.58 -14.97 21.62
C GLU A 144 -2.70 -15.02 22.66
N VAL A 145 -3.68 -14.11 22.57
CA VAL A 145 -4.85 -14.09 23.44
C VAL A 145 -5.71 -15.33 23.22
N ALA A 146 -5.94 -15.74 21.98
CA ALA A 146 -6.70 -16.95 21.66
C ALA A 146 -6.01 -18.21 22.19
N LEU A 147 -4.69 -18.32 22.03
CA LEU A 147 -3.89 -19.42 22.58
C LEU A 147 -3.98 -19.46 24.11
N ALA A 148 -3.87 -18.31 24.77
CA ALA A 148 -4.00 -18.21 26.23
C ALA A 148 -5.42 -18.56 26.72
N ARG A 149 -6.48 -18.25 25.94
CA ARG A 149 -7.86 -18.67 26.24
C ARG A 149 -7.99 -20.19 26.13
N GLN A 150 -7.44 -20.79 25.08
CA GLN A 150 -7.51 -22.24 24.84
C GLN A 150 -6.70 -23.06 25.85
N SER A 151 -5.55 -22.55 26.31
CA SER A 151 -4.75 -23.22 27.34
C SER A 151 -5.36 -23.16 28.75
N THR A 152 -6.44 -22.39 28.93
CA THR A 152 -6.94 -22.00 30.26
C THR A 152 -8.46 -22.05 30.37
N GLU A 153 -9.13 -23.01 29.71
CA GLU A 153 -10.53 -23.34 29.99
C GLU A 153 -10.71 -23.56 31.50
N GLY A 154 -11.28 -22.57 32.20
CA GLY A 154 -11.60 -22.65 33.64
C GLY A 154 -11.28 -21.44 34.55
N GLN A 155 -10.64 -20.35 34.10
CA GLN A 155 -10.35 -19.20 34.99
C GLN A 155 -10.75 -17.83 34.39
N GLN A 156 -11.79 -17.20 34.96
CA GLN A 156 -12.43 -15.96 34.50
C GLN A 156 -11.65 -14.64 34.76
N THR A 157 -10.45 -14.66 35.34
CA THR A 157 -9.79 -13.48 35.90
C THR A 157 -8.82 -12.70 34.98
N LYS A 158 -8.66 -13.08 33.69
CA LYS A 158 -7.55 -12.55 32.85
C LYS A 158 -7.92 -11.62 31.68
N THR A 159 -9.21 -11.41 31.38
CA THR A 159 -9.62 -10.40 30.38
C THR A 159 -9.13 -9.00 30.78
N GLU A 160 -9.17 -8.70 32.08
CA GLU A 160 -8.63 -7.47 32.68
C GLU A 160 -7.11 -7.32 32.45
N MET A 161 -6.35 -8.41 32.61
CA MET A 161 -4.90 -8.41 32.41
C MET A 161 -4.51 -8.21 30.95
N VAL A 162 -5.27 -8.79 30.02
CA VAL A 162 -5.08 -8.60 28.57
C VAL A 162 -5.39 -7.15 28.20
N TYR A 163 -6.50 -6.62 28.69
CA TYR A 163 -6.84 -5.21 28.51
C TYR A 163 -5.73 -4.31 29.05
N GLN A 164 -5.23 -4.56 30.27
CA GLN A 164 -4.12 -3.81 30.86
C GLN A 164 -2.82 -3.92 30.06
N TYR A 165 -2.51 -5.07 29.46
CA TYR A 165 -1.31 -5.21 28.62
C TYR A 165 -1.47 -4.47 27.29
N LEU A 166 -2.58 -4.66 26.58
CA LEU A 166 -2.85 -4.02 25.28
C LEU A 166 -2.99 -2.50 25.39
N THR A 167 -3.51 -2.01 26.51
CA THR A 167 -3.60 -0.56 26.80
C THR A 167 -2.36 -0.03 27.54
N GLY A 168 -1.44 -0.92 27.92
CA GLY A 168 -0.30 -0.62 28.75
C GLY A 168 0.90 -0.06 27.98
N PRO A 169 1.80 0.68 28.66
CA PRO A 169 2.97 1.31 28.04
C PRO A 169 3.93 0.30 27.41
N ARG A 170 3.97 -0.94 27.92
CA ARG A 170 4.83 -2.00 27.40
C ARG A 170 4.43 -2.47 25.99
N PHE A 171 3.13 -2.53 25.71
CA PHE A 171 2.65 -2.83 24.37
C PHE A 171 2.94 -1.65 23.43
N ARG A 172 2.63 -0.42 23.85
CA ARG A 172 2.93 0.80 23.08
C ARG A 172 4.40 0.87 22.66
N GLN A 173 5.34 0.74 23.61
CA GLN A 173 6.78 0.78 23.33
C GLN A 173 7.22 -0.30 22.33
N ARG A 174 6.64 -1.49 22.39
CA ARG A 174 6.91 -2.55 21.41
C ARG A 174 6.42 -2.18 20.02
N VAL A 175 5.26 -1.52 19.93
CA VAL A 175 4.75 -1.04 18.64
C VAL A 175 5.61 0.10 18.10
N GLU A 176 5.95 1.08 18.93
CA GLU A 176 6.79 2.23 18.57
C GLU A 176 8.13 1.77 18.00
N ALA A 177 8.83 0.86 18.69
CA ALA A 177 10.12 0.34 18.22
C ALA A 177 10.02 -0.38 16.86
N ILE A 178 8.92 -1.09 16.61
CA ILE A 178 8.71 -1.79 15.34
C ILE A 178 8.35 -0.79 14.23
N VAL A 179 7.50 0.20 14.52
CA VAL A 179 7.15 1.28 13.58
C VAL A 179 8.40 2.06 13.18
N GLU A 180 9.27 2.39 14.14
CA GLU A 180 10.55 3.05 13.89
C GLU A 180 11.45 2.22 12.96
N ALA A 181 11.57 0.91 13.22
CA ALA A 181 12.34 0.01 12.38
C ALA A 181 11.78 -0.07 10.94
N PHE A 182 10.46 -0.13 10.77
CA PHE A 182 9.82 -0.14 9.45
C PHE A 182 9.99 1.18 8.70
N SER A 183 9.84 2.32 9.38
CA SER A 183 10.08 3.64 8.80
C SER A 183 11.51 3.78 8.30
N THR A 184 12.48 3.35 9.12
CA THR A 184 13.90 3.33 8.74
C THR A 184 14.14 2.48 7.50
N MET A 185 13.62 1.24 7.47
CA MET A 185 13.75 0.35 6.31
C MET A 185 13.13 0.95 5.04
N GLN A 186 11.98 1.62 5.15
CA GLN A 186 11.32 2.26 4.01
C GLN A 186 12.14 3.44 3.48
N GLU A 187 12.71 4.26 4.38
CA GLU A 187 13.58 5.38 4.00
C GLU A 187 14.83 4.92 3.27
N ASP A 188 15.47 3.86 3.77
CA ASP A 188 16.67 3.31 3.15
C ASP A 188 16.37 2.73 1.75
N LEU A 189 15.24 2.04 1.60
CA LEU A 189 14.78 1.55 0.31
C LEU A 189 14.49 2.69 -0.69
N ASP A 190 13.94 3.81 -0.23
CA ASP A 190 13.72 4.98 -1.08
C ASP A 190 15.03 5.70 -1.45
N LYS A 191 16.03 5.71 -0.56
CA LYS A 191 17.38 6.20 -0.88
C LYS A 191 18.04 5.32 -1.95
N GLU A 192 17.96 4.00 -1.80
CA GLU A 192 18.49 3.04 -2.77
C GLU A 192 17.86 3.23 -4.15
N ARG A 193 16.52 3.33 -4.22
CA ARG A 193 15.81 3.59 -5.48
C ARG A 193 16.33 4.85 -6.19
N LYS A 194 16.48 5.96 -5.45
CA LYS A 194 16.99 7.22 -6.00
C LYS A 194 18.43 7.07 -6.51
N ALA A 195 19.29 6.39 -5.76
CA ALA A 195 20.67 6.15 -6.15
C ALA A 195 20.77 5.31 -7.43
N ILE A 196 19.99 4.23 -7.52
CA ILE A 196 19.97 3.35 -8.69
C ILE A 196 19.37 4.07 -9.91
N MET A 197 18.27 4.81 -9.76
CA MET A 197 17.71 5.61 -10.86
C MET A 197 18.75 6.59 -11.44
N LYS A 198 19.49 7.28 -10.56
CA LYS A 198 20.58 8.17 -11.00
C LYS A 198 21.67 7.40 -11.74
N GLN A 199 22.01 6.19 -11.28
CA GLN A 199 23.01 5.34 -11.93
C GLN A 199 22.54 4.84 -13.29
N TRP A 200 21.26 4.48 -13.43
CA TRP A 200 20.65 4.12 -14.72
C TRP A 200 20.72 5.27 -15.71
N ALA A 201 20.27 6.46 -15.32
CA ALA A 201 20.32 7.63 -16.20
C ALA A 201 21.75 7.94 -16.69
N LYS A 202 22.74 7.83 -15.80
CA LYS A 202 24.15 8.00 -16.18
C LYS A 202 24.62 6.93 -17.18
N ARG A 203 24.24 5.67 -16.98
CA ARG A 203 24.62 4.56 -17.87
C ARG A 203 23.94 4.69 -19.22
N GLU A 204 22.69 5.12 -19.25
CA GLU A 204 21.93 5.38 -20.46
C GLU A 204 22.61 6.47 -21.31
N GLU A 205 22.98 7.61 -20.70
CA GLU A 205 23.74 8.67 -21.39
C GLU A 205 25.09 8.18 -21.93
N GLN A 206 25.79 7.31 -21.17
CA GLN A 206 27.04 6.70 -21.63
C GLN A 206 26.82 5.77 -22.82
N ILE A 207 25.77 4.94 -22.78
CA ILE A 207 25.39 4.06 -23.88
C ILE A 207 25.04 4.89 -25.11
N GLU A 208 24.21 5.92 -24.98
CA GLU A 208 23.85 6.82 -26.09
C GLU A 208 25.06 7.51 -26.70
N ARG A 209 26.00 8.00 -25.88
CA ARG A 209 27.22 8.64 -26.40
C ARG A 209 28.07 7.66 -27.21
N VAL A 210 28.23 6.43 -26.73
CA VAL A 210 28.98 5.38 -27.44
C VAL A 210 28.26 4.99 -28.73
N MET A 211 26.94 4.82 -28.69
CA MET A 211 26.13 4.54 -29.88
C MET A 211 26.26 5.66 -30.92
N GLY A 212 26.10 6.92 -30.49
CA GLY A 212 26.24 8.09 -31.35
C GLY A 212 27.62 8.20 -32.00
N ALA A 213 28.69 7.96 -31.24
CA ALA A 213 30.05 7.89 -31.79
C ALA A 213 30.21 6.76 -32.82
N THR A 214 29.61 5.59 -32.56
CA THR A 214 29.66 4.43 -33.45
C THR A 214 28.91 4.71 -34.76
N VAL A 215 27.72 5.30 -34.69
CA VAL A 215 26.94 5.72 -35.86
C VAL A 215 27.66 6.82 -36.65
N GLY A 216 28.24 7.81 -35.95
CA GLY A 216 29.01 8.89 -36.56
C GLY A 216 30.22 8.37 -37.34
N MET A 217 31.03 7.50 -36.73
CA MET A 217 32.16 6.84 -37.40
C MET A 217 31.72 6.07 -38.66
N TYR A 218 30.59 5.38 -38.59
CA TYR A 218 30.05 4.67 -39.75
C TYR A 218 29.66 5.63 -40.88
N GLY A 219 29.01 6.75 -40.55
CA GLY A 219 28.69 7.81 -41.50
C GLY A 219 29.93 8.44 -42.14
N ASP A 220 30.95 8.73 -41.33
CA ASP A 220 32.24 9.27 -41.82
C ASP A 220 32.92 8.31 -42.80
N LEU A 221 32.99 7.01 -42.44
CA LEU A 221 33.57 5.98 -43.31
C LEU A 221 32.77 5.81 -44.62
N GLN A 222 31.44 5.88 -44.57
CA GLN A 222 30.59 5.82 -45.76
C GLN A 222 30.80 7.03 -46.68
N GLY A 223 30.96 8.23 -46.11
CA GLY A 223 31.26 9.46 -46.85
C GLY A 223 32.63 9.42 -47.54
N ILE A 224 33.65 8.84 -46.89
CA ILE A 224 35.01 8.69 -47.44
C ILE A 224 35.07 7.58 -48.51
N ALA A 225 34.43 6.44 -48.26
CA ALA A 225 34.53 5.25 -49.11
C ALA A 225 33.66 5.31 -50.37
N GLY A 226 32.67 6.21 -50.44
CA GLY A 226 31.83 6.45 -51.63
C GLY A 226 30.93 5.27 -52.05
N LYS A 227 30.91 4.18 -51.28
CA LYS A 227 30.05 3.00 -51.44
C LYS A 227 29.41 2.63 -50.09
N PRO A 228 28.23 2.00 -50.07
CA PRO A 228 27.65 1.52 -48.82
C PRO A 228 28.56 0.47 -48.19
N LEU A 229 28.95 0.70 -46.93
CA LEU A 229 29.64 -0.28 -46.09
C LEU A 229 28.69 -1.42 -45.75
N GLN A 230 29.24 -2.60 -45.43
CA GLN A 230 28.46 -3.72 -44.90
C GLN A 230 27.76 -3.28 -43.59
N GLU A 231 26.44 -3.48 -43.52
CA GLU A 231 25.64 -3.12 -42.34
C GLU A 231 26.11 -3.92 -41.11
N ILE A 232 26.28 -3.22 -39.98
CA ILE A 232 26.57 -3.84 -38.69
C ILE A 232 25.24 -4.35 -38.11
N GLU A 233 25.21 -5.61 -37.70
CA GLU A 233 24.02 -6.36 -37.25
C GLU A 233 23.28 -5.76 -36.03
N GLY A 234 23.82 -4.72 -35.39
CA GLY A 234 23.18 -3.95 -34.30
C GLY A 234 22.80 -2.51 -34.63
N LEU A 235 23.06 -2.05 -35.86
CA LEU A 235 22.73 -0.69 -36.36
C LEU A 235 21.85 -0.72 -37.61
N SER A 236 21.47 -1.91 -38.09
CA SER A 236 20.55 -2.08 -39.21
C SER A 236 19.09 -1.95 -38.76
N LEU A 237 18.23 -1.44 -39.64
CA LEU A 237 16.79 -1.30 -39.40
C LEU A 237 16.09 -2.64 -39.12
N GLN A 238 16.67 -3.76 -39.59
CA GLN A 238 16.16 -5.12 -39.38
C GLN A 238 16.37 -5.64 -37.95
N ALA A 239 17.30 -5.05 -37.17
CA ALA A 239 17.56 -5.44 -35.78
C ALA A 239 16.45 -4.99 -34.80
N LEU A 240 15.57 -4.07 -35.22
CA LEU A 240 14.42 -3.61 -34.42
C LEU A 240 13.26 -4.61 -34.40
N ASP A 241 13.18 -5.52 -35.38
CA ASP A 241 12.09 -6.49 -35.55
C ASP A 241 12.44 -7.90 -35.03
N ALA A 242 13.66 -8.12 -34.52
CA ALA A 242 14.07 -9.41 -33.99
C ALA A 242 13.49 -9.62 -32.57
N PRO A 243 12.71 -10.69 -32.31
CA PRO A 243 12.28 -11.00 -30.96
C PRO A 243 13.51 -11.27 -30.09
N VAL A 244 13.55 -10.66 -28.90
CA VAL A 244 14.64 -10.81 -27.93
C VAL A 244 14.77 -12.29 -27.55
N VAL A 245 15.70 -13.00 -28.19
CA VAL A 245 16.02 -14.38 -27.84
C VAL A 245 16.88 -14.32 -26.57
N ASN A 246 16.25 -14.64 -25.44
CA ASN A 246 16.88 -14.70 -24.15
C ASN A 246 17.78 -15.95 -24.09
N ASN A 247 19.05 -15.81 -24.46
CA ASN A 247 19.98 -16.93 -24.42
C ASN A 247 20.45 -17.16 -22.97
N ARG A 248 19.71 -17.96 -22.21
CA ARG A 248 20.24 -18.64 -21.02
C ARG A 248 21.06 -19.83 -21.50
N SER A 249 22.36 -19.66 -21.71
CA SER A 249 23.30 -20.78 -21.80
C SER A 249 24.19 -20.82 -20.56
N ALA A 250 24.23 -22.01 -19.99
CA ALA A 250 24.96 -22.44 -18.82
C ALA A 250 26.47 -22.11 -18.82
N ALA A 251 27.00 -21.97 -17.61
CA ALA A 251 28.35 -22.35 -17.20
C ALA A 251 28.19 -22.82 -15.73
N GLU A 252 28.36 -24.11 -15.42
CA GLU A 252 29.66 -24.75 -15.13
C GLU A 252 30.51 -23.95 -14.12
#